data_AF-A0A1C4QG54-F1
#
_entry.id   AF-A0A1C4QG54-F1
#
_cell.length_a   1.000
_cell.length_b   1.000
_cell.length_c   1.000
_cell.angle_alpha   90.00
_cell.angle_beta   90.00
_cell.angle_gamma   90.00
#
_symmetry.space_group_name_H-M   'P 1'
#
loop_
_entity.id
_entity.type
_entity.pdbx_description
1 polymer ?
#
loop_
_entity_poly.entity_id
_entity_poly.type
_entity_poly.pdbx_seq_one_letter_code
_entity_poly.pdbx_strand_id
1 'polypeptide(L)'
;MPGQEAPARWCLYLASPDAEATAARITEHGGTVLMEPMRVGDLGTMCVAREPGGAVFGVWQAGVHEGFEATAVPGAYCWAELLTRDPERSDAFLSAVFPYGAGRIQDDAVDFRVFDLGREPVLGRMRMTGDVPPEVPAYIDVYFAVADCDVAVARAVALGGTVRSGPADSPFGRVAALTDPQGARFSVIDVTRTSGERPGVTVVD
;
A
#
# COMPACT_ATOMS: atom_id res chain seq x y z
N MET A 1 8.24 -22.15 12.97
CA MET A 1 8.27 -22.85 11.67
C MET A 1 9.49 -22.36 10.91
N PRO A 2 10.52 -23.19 10.69
CA PRO A 2 11.61 -22.85 9.78
C PRO A 2 11.08 -22.68 8.34
N GLY A 3 11.47 -21.59 7.68
CA GLY A 3 11.64 -21.51 6.22
C GLY A 3 10.43 -21.79 5.32
N GLN A 4 9.32 -21.06 5.47
CA GLN A 4 8.49 -20.81 4.29
C GLN A 4 9.25 -19.79 3.43
N GLU A 5 9.82 -20.21 2.30
CA GLU A 5 10.33 -19.31 1.25
C GLU A 5 9.14 -18.54 0.66
N ALA A 6 8.72 -17.48 1.35
CA ALA A 6 7.85 -16.47 0.78
C ALA A 6 8.73 -15.44 0.05
N PRO A 7 8.31 -14.96 -1.13
CA PRO A 7 9.03 -13.88 -1.80
C PRO A 7 9.11 -12.66 -0.89
N ALA A 8 10.26 -11.97 -0.91
CA ALA A 8 10.44 -10.74 -0.16
C ALA A 8 9.38 -9.70 -0.57
N ARG A 9 8.84 -8.98 0.41
CA ARG A 9 7.85 -7.93 0.19
C ARG A 9 7.87 -6.93 1.34
N TRP A 10 7.48 -5.69 1.04
CA TRP A 10 7.08 -4.75 2.07
C TRP A 10 5.72 -5.14 2.63
N CYS A 11 5.56 -5.02 3.95
CA CYS A 11 4.30 -5.30 4.65
C CYS A 11 3.85 -4.03 5.36
N LEU A 12 2.85 -3.36 4.81
CA LEU A 12 2.23 -2.19 5.42
C LEU A 12 1.30 -2.65 6.56
N TYR A 13 1.39 -1.99 7.70
CA TYR A 13 0.47 -2.21 8.82
C TYR A 13 -0.61 -1.13 8.82
N LEU A 14 -1.86 -1.56 8.81
CA LEU A 14 -3.05 -0.71 8.93
C LEU A 14 -3.43 -0.60 10.40
N ALA A 15 -3.60 0.63 10.88
CA ALA A 15 -3.89 0.89 12.28
C ALA A 15 -5.26 0.34 12.69
N SER A 16 -5.34 -0.21 13.90
CA SER A 16 -6.59 -0.63 14.51
C SER A 16 -6.61 -0.34 16.01
N PRO A 17 -7.75 0.12 16.57
CA PRO A 17 -7.88 0.22 18.03
C PRO A 17 -7.98 -1.16 18.72
N ASP A 18 -8.32 -2.22 17.98
CA ASP A 18 -8.53 -3.57 18.49
C ASP A 18 -8.17 -4.61 17.42
N ALA A 19 -7.00 -5.23 17.56
CA ALA A 19 -6.48 -6.21 16.61
C ALA A 19 -7.31 -7.50 16.57
N GLU A 20 -7.90 -7.93 17.70
CA GLU A 20 -8.74 -9.13 17.77
C GLU A 20 -10.07 -8.93 17.07
N ALA A 21 -10.76 -7.83 17.37
CA ALA A 21 -12.00 -7.49 16.69
C ALA A 21 -11.79 -7.28 15.19
N THR A 22 -10.64 -6.72 14.80
CA THR A 22 -10.29 -6.53 13.38
C THR A 22 -10.00 -7.86 12.69
N ALA A 23 -9.28 -8.78 13.33
CA ALA A 23 -9.03 -10.11 12.80
C ALA A 23 -10.34 -10.91 12.60
N ALA A 24 -11.29 -10.77 13.52
CA ALA A 24 -12.63 -11.35 13.37
C ALA A 24 -13.36 -10.78 12.14
N ARG A 25 -13.40 -9.44 11.97
CA ARG A 25 -14.00 -8.78 10.80
C ARG A 25 -13.32 -9.20 9.50
N ILE A 26 -11.99 -9.33 9.48
CA ILE A 26 -11.23 -9.81 8.32
C ILE A 26 -11.75 -11.17 7.86
N THR A 27 -11.93 -12.11 8.80
CA THR A 27 -12.42 -13.46 8.48
C THR A 27 -13.88 -13.43 8.03
N GLU A 28 -14.73 -12.66 8.72
CA GLU A 28 -16.16 -12.49 8.39
C GLU A 28 -16.37 -11.96 6.97
N HIS A 29 -15.51 -11.03 6.52
CA HIS A 29 -15.61 -10.39 5.21
C HIS A 29 -14.73 -11.06 4.13
N GLY A 30 -14.31 -12.30 4.35
CA GLY A 30 -13.69 -13.15 3.31
C GLY A 30 -12.18 -12.97 3.12
N GLY A 31 -11.53 -12.25 4.02
CA GLY A 31 -10.07 -12.26 4.17
C GLY A 31 -9.58 -13.51 4.89
N THR A 32 -8.26 -13.67 4.96
CA THR A 32 -7.61 -14.76 5.70
C THR A 32 -6.65 -14.19 6.74
N VAL A 33 -6.80 -14.58 8.01
CA VAL A 33 -5.78 -14.32 9.04
C VAL A 33 -4.64 -15.32 8.84
N LEU A 34 -3.45 -14.81 8.51
CA LEU A 34 -2.23 -15.61 8.30
C LEU A 34 -1.42 -15.77 9.58
N MET A 35 -1.48 -14.77 10.44
CA MET A 35 -0.93 -14.78 11.80
C MET A 35 -1.95 -14.11 12.71
N GLU A 36 -2.44 -14.89 13.67
CA GLU A 36 -3.38 -14.43 14.69
C GLU A 36 -2.85 -13.22 15.47
N PRO A 37 -3.74 -12.39 16.04
CA PRO A 37 -3.36 -11.30 16.93
C PRO A 37 -2.36 -11.76 17.99
N MET A 38 -1.20 -11.11 18.01
CA MET A 38 -0.09 -11.43 18.90
C MET A 38 0.48 -10.15 19.48
N ARG A 39 0.57 -10.11 20.81
CA ARG A 39 1.18 -8.99 21.53
C ARG A 39 2.71 -8.98 21.35
N VAL A 40 3.25 -7.83 21.00
CA VAL A 40 4.68 -7.56 20.87
C VAL A 40 5.12 -6.67 22.04
N GLY A 41 5.30 -7.27 23.22
CA GLY A 41 5.72 -6.55 24.42
C GLY A 41 4.80 -5.37 24.76
N ASP A 42 5.39 -4.19 24.97
CA ASP A 42 4.71 -2.90 25.14
C ASP A 42 4.54 -2.12 23.83
N LEU A 43 5.18 -2.56 22.73
CA LEU A 43 5.14 -1.87 21.44
C LEU A 43 3.73 -1.83 20.86
N GLY A 44 2.99 -2.93 20.96
CA GLY A 44 1.62 -3.05 20.45
C GLY A 44 1.19 -4.50 20.24
N THR A 45 0.09 -4.68 19.51
CA THR A 45 -0.43 -6.00 19.09
C THR A 45 -0.51 -6.03 17.57
N MET A 46 0.04 -7.08 16.96
CA MET A 46 0.04 -7.25 15.51
C MET A 46 -0.84 -8.42 15.07
N CYS A 47 -1.38 -8.35 13.87
CA CYS A 47 -1.93 -9.46 13.11
C CYS A 47 -1.42 -9.36 11.67
N VAL A 48 -1.26 -10.47 10.94
CA VAL A 48 -0.98 -10.44 9.49
C VAL A 48 -2.11 -11.14 8.78
N ALA A 49 -2.65 -10.49 7.76
CA ALA A 49 -3.81 -10.94 7.03
C ALA A 49 -3.62 -10.81 5.53
N ARG A 50 -4.50 -11.49 4.79
CA ARG A 50 -4.59 -11.43 3.35
C ARG A 50 -6.01 -11.03 2.96
N GLU A 51 -6.15 -9.97 2.16
CA GLU A 51 -7.43 -9.55 1.61
C GLU A 51 -7.89 -10.52 0.50
N PRO A 52 -9.18 -10.52 0.11
CA PRO A 52 -9.74 -11.54 -0.77
C PRO A 52 -9.10 -11.63 -2.18
N GLY A 53 -8.52 -10.55 -2.69
CA GLY A 53 -7.74 -10.49 -3.93
C GLY A 53 -6.31 -11.05 -3.81
N GLY A 54 -5.84 -11.31 -2.59
CA GLY A 54 -4.56 -11.94 -2.29
C GLY A 54 -3.48 -11.02 -1.72
N ALA A 55 -3.71 -9.71 -1.62
CA ALA A 55 -2.73 -8.79 -1.06
C ALA A 55 -2.56 -9.02 0.45
N VAL A 56 -1.31 -9.02 0.91
CA VAL A 56 -0.97 -9.23 2.33
C VAL A 56 -0.70 -7.89 2.99
N PHE A 57 -1.28 -7.71 4.18
CA PHE A 57 -1.11 -6.52 5.02
C PHE A 57 -1.01 -6.93 6.50
N GLY A 58 -0.45 -6.04 7.31
CA GLY A 58 -0.49 -6.16 8.76
C GLY A 58 -1.64 -5.34 9.35
N VAL A 59 -2.13 -5.74 10.51
CA VAL A 59 -2.94 -4.91 11.40
C VAL A 59 -2.07 -4.57 12.61
N TRP A 60 -2.06 -3.31 13.02
CA TRP A 60 -1.31 -2.87 14.18
C TRP A 60 -2.20 -2.09 15.15
N GLN A 61 -2.32 -2.64 16.36
CA GLN A 61 -2.89 -1.95 17.51
C GLN A 61 -1.75 -1.37 18.34
N ALA A 62 -1.66 -0.04 18.35
CA ALA A 62 -0.55 0.67 18.97
C ALA A 62 -0.50 0.46 20.50
N GLY A 63 0.71 0.20 21.00
CA GLY A 63 1.13 0.43 22.37
C GLY A 63 2.01 1.67 22.41
N VAL A 64 3.28 1.52 22.80
CA VAL A 64 4.26 2.64 22.75
C VAL A 64 4.82 2.89 21.35
N HIS A 65 4.68 1.95 20.41
CA HIS A 65 5.05 2.14 19.00
C HIS A 65 3.80 2.48 18.19
N GLU A 66 3.63 3.76 17.88
CA GLU A 66 2.41 4.28 17.23
C GLU A 66 2.44 4.18 15.69
N GLY A 67 3.58 3.82 15.10
CA GLY A 67 3.74 3.65 13.65
C GLY A 67 4.78 4.62 13.07
N PHE A 68 4.46 5.24 11.93
CA PHE A 68 5.37 6.16 11.25
C PHE A 68 5.55 7.46 12.04
N GLU A 69 6.79 7.81 12.37
CA GLU A 69 7.15 9.09 13.02
C GLU A 69 7.43 10.22 12.01
N ALA A 70 7.61 9.86 10.74
CA ALA A 70 7.79 10.80 9.63
C ALA A 70 7.06 10.28 8.39
N THR A 71 6.40 11.18 7.67
CA THR A 71 5.73 10.88 6.40
C THR A 71 6.03 11.97 5.37
N ALA A 72 6.02 11.60 4.09
CA ALA A 72 6.16 12.50 2.94
C ALA A 72 7.43 13.39 2.93
N VAL A 73 8.49 12.98 3.64
CA VAL A 73 9.84 13.58 3.59
C VAL A 73 10.86 12.58 3.05
N PRO A 74 11.96 13.02 2.41
CA PRO A 74 12.94 12.11 1.82
C PRO A 74 13.42 11.01 2.79
N GLY A 75 13.26 9.75 2.37
CA GLY A 75 13.60 8.55 3.14
C GLY A 75 12.46 7.97 3.98
N ALA A 76 11.31 8.65 4.07
CA ALA A 76 10.14 8.20 4.84
C ALA A 76 9.03 7.60 3.97
N TYR A 77 8.08 6.92 4.61
CA TYR A 77 6.82 6.51 4.00
C TYR A 77 6.10 7.72 3.40
N CYS A 78 5.54 7.58 2.20
CA CYS A 78 4.80 8.65 1.54
C CYS A 78 3.36 8.25 1.24
N TRP A 79 3.15 7.08 0.68
CA TRP A 79 1.85 6.62 0.20
C TRP A 79 1.83 5.11 0.07
N ALA A 80 0.64 4.53 -0.07
CA ALA A 80 0.48 3.14 -0.42
C ALA A 80 -0.74 2.93 -1.29
N GLU A 81 -0.65 1.91 -2.15
CA GLU A 81 -1.72 1.54 -3.05
C GLU A 81 -1.93 0.03 -3.02
N LEU A 82 -3.18 -0.41 -2.87
CA LEU A 82 -3.58 -1.77 -3.18
C LEU A 82 -3.76 -1.91 -4.69
N LEU A 83 -2.90 -2.70 -5.33
CA LEU A 83 -3.08 -3.10 -6.71
C LEU A 83 -3.84 -4.42 -6.75
N THR A 84 -4.94 -4.48 -7.51
CA THR A 84 -5.80 -5.67 -7.60
C THR A 84 -6.45 -5.80 -8.98
N ARG A 85 -6.80 -7.02 -9.39
CA ARG A 85 -7.63 -7.26 -10.59
C ARG A 85 -9.13 -7.32 -10.28
N ASP A 86 -9.48 -7.42 -9.01
CA ASP A 86 -10.86 -7.51 -8.50
C ASP A 86 -11.12 -6.34 -7.53
N PRO A 87 -11.17 -5.09 -8.04
CA PRO A 87 -11.29 -3.93 -7.19
C PRO A 87 -12.63 -3.91 -6.44
N GLU A 88 -13.72 -4.39 -7.04
CA GLU A 88 -15.02 -4.42 -6.37
C GLU A 88 -14.97 -5.25 -5.08
N ARG A 89 -14.30 -6.40 -5.11
CA ARG A 89 -14.15 -7.27 -3.94
C ARG A 89 -13.20 -6.69 -2.89
N SER A 90 -12.07 -6.12 -3.33
CA SER A 90 -11.13 -5.46 -2.42
C SER A 90 -11.73 -4.22 -1.77
N ASP A 91 -12.52 -3.45 -2.52
CA ASP A 91 -13.19 -2.24 -2.06
C ASP A 91 -14.23 -2.57 -0.99
N ALA A 92 -15.10 -3.55 -1.26
CA ALA A 92 -16.09 -4.02 -0.29
C ALA A 92 -15.44 -4.58 0.98
N PHE A 93 -14.32 -5.30 0.85
CA PHE A 93 -13.58 -5.83 1.99
C PHE A 93 -12.99 -4.72 2.88
N LEU A 94 -12.27 -3.77 2.28
CA LEU A 94 -11.59 -2.70 3.04
C LEU A 94 -12.60 -1.82 3.78
N SER A 95 -13.70 -1.45 3.13
CA SER A 95 -14.78 -0.65 3.75
C SER A 95 -15.55 -1.40 4.83
N ALA A 96 -15.60 -2.74 4.80
CA ALA A 96 -16.24 -3.54 5.83
C ALA A 96 -15.34 -3.78 7.06
N VAL A 97 -14.02 -3.89 6.86
CA VAL A 97 -13.07 -4.20 7.94
C VAL A 97 -12.59 -2.94 8.68
N PHE A 98 -12.40 -1.85 7.94
CA PHE A 98 -11.85 -0.58 8.43
C PHE A 98 -12.86 0.55 8.28
N PRO A 99 -12.79 1.60 9.12
CA PRO A 99 -13.74 2.71 9.11
C PRO A 99 -13.45 3.71 7.98
N TYR A 100 -13.12 3.21 6.79
CA TYR A 100 -12.74 4.04 5.66
C TYR A 100 -13.95 4.66 4.97
N GLY A 101 -13.87 5.98 4.74
CA GLY A 101 -14.58 6.61 3.63
C GLY A 101 -13.92 6.24 2.30
N ALA A 102 -14.62 6.49 1.19
CA ALA A 102 -14.08 6.25 -0.13
C ALA A 102 -14.43 7.37 -1.12
N GLY A 103 -13.48 7.67 -2.00
CA GLY A 103 -13.65 8.53 -3.15
C GLY A 103 -13.03 7.89 -4.39
N ARG A 104 -13.41 8.36 -5.57
CA ARG A 104 -12.84 7.93 -6.85
C ARG A 104 -12.15 9.11 -7.53
N ILE A 105 -10.94 8.88 -8.05
CA ILE A 105 -10.26 9.87 -8.89
C ILE A 105 -11.02 10.01 -10.21
N GLN A 106 -11.27 11.26 -10.61
CA GLN A 106 -11.91 11.60 -11.88
C GLN A 106 -10.90 11.49 -13.03
N ASP A 107 -10.58 10.27 -13.42
CA ASP A 107 -9.75 9.94 -14.58
C ASP A 107 -10.32 8.70 -15.28
N ASP A 108 -10.78 8.85 -16.52
CA ASP A 108 -11.38 7.75 -17.29
C ASP A 108 -10.33 6.72 -17.75
N ALA A 109 -9.05 7.07 -17.74
CA ALA A 109 -7.97 6.17 -18.10
C ALA A 109 -7.57 5.22 -16.94
N VAL A 110 -7.90 5.57 -15.70
CA VAL A 110 -7.47 4.83 -14.50
C VAL A 110 -8.64 4.55 -13.56
N ASP A 111 -8.88 3.27 -13.27
CA ASP A 111 -9.75 2.89 -12.16
C ASP A 111 -8.95 3.01 -10.85
N PHE A 112 -9.05 4.18 -10.21
CA PHE A 112 -8.40 4.50 -8.96
C PHE A 112 -9.39 4.94 -7.89
N ARG A 113 -9.39 4.23 -6.75
CA ARG A 113 -10.12 4.59 -5.53
C ARG A 113 -9.16 5.12 -4.48
N VAL A 114 -9.62 6.09 -3.70
CA VAL A 114 -8.94 6.65 -2.55
C VAL A 114 -9.77 6.32 -1.32
N PHE A 115 -9.16 5.67 -0.34
CA PHE A 115 -9.76 5.47 0.98
C PHE A 115 -9.28 6.58 1.92
N ASP A 116 -10.19 7.04 2.78
CA ASP A 116 -9.92 8.13 3.71
C ASP A 116 -10.41 7.82 5.14
N LEU A 117 -9.82 8.50 6.12
CA LEU A 117 -10.32 8.54 7.50
C LEU A 117 -10.85 9.94 7.79
N GLY A 118 -12.18 10.07 7.79
CA GLY A 118 -12.89 11.33 8.01
C GLY A 118 -12.83 12.26 6.81
N ARG A 119 -11.61 12.68 6.41
CA ARG A 119 -11.27 13.41 5.17
C ARG A 119 -9.79 13.25 4.77
N GLU A 120 -8.99 12.55 5.57
CA GLU A 120 -7.56 12.35 5.32
C GLU A 120 -7.37 11.13 4.41
N PRO A 121 -6.82 11.28 3.18
CA PRO A 121 -6.49 10.14 2.34
C PRO A 121 -5.43 9.26 3.00
N VAL A 122 -5.66 7.94 3.05
CA VAL A 122 -4.75 7.01 3.75
C VAL A 122 -4.29 5.83 2.91
N LEU A 123 -5.02 5.47 1.86
CA LEU A 123 -4.71 4.32 1.00
C LEU A 123 -5.32 4.51 -0.39
N GLY A 124 -4.56 4.24 -1.45
CA GLY A 124 -5.09 4.12 -2.80
C GLY A 124 -5.48 2.67 -3.13
N ARG A 125 -6.34 2.50 -4.14
CA ARG A 125 -6.56 1.21 -4.79
C ARG A 125 -6.60 1.40 -6.29
N MET A 126 -5.73 0.71 -7.00
CA MET A 126 -5.63 0.78 -8.45
C MET A 126 -5.97 -0.57 -9.08
N ARG A 127 -6.80 -0.55 -10.13
CA ARG A 127 -7.01 -1.76 -10.94
C ARG A 127 -5.74 -2.07 -11.73
N MET A 128 -5.25 -3.29 -11.62
CA MET A 128 -4.18 -3.78 -12.49
C MET A 128 -4.67 -3.90 -13.94
N THR A 129 -3.95 -3.30 -14.88
CA THR A 129 -4.22 -3.37 -16.32
C THR A 129 -3.41 -4.51 -16.98
N GLY A 130 -3.57 -4.68 -18.30
CA GLY A 130 -2.88 -5.71 -19.09
C GLY A 130 -1.35 -5.63 -19.08
N ASP A 131 -0.77 -4.49 -18.66
CA ASP A 131 0.68 -4.31 -18.55
C ASP A 131 1.27 -5.04 -17.34
N VAL A 132 0.43 -5.41 -16.36
CA VAL A 132 0.85 -6.23 -15.22
C VAL A 132 0.71 -7.71 -15.60
N PRO A 133 1.80 -8.51 -15.54
CA PRO A 133 1.74 -9.93 -15.90
C PRO A 133 0.67 -10.71 -15.10
N PRO A 134 -0.13 -11.60 -15.72
CA PRO A 134 -1.24 -12.30 -15.07
C PRO A 134 -0.89 -13.05 -13.79
N GLU A 135 0.35 -13.52 -13.67
CA GLU A 135 0.89 -14.25 -12.53
C GLU A 135 1.16 -13.39 -11.29
N VAL A 136 1.19 -12.06 -11.44
CA VAL A 136 1.39 -11.14 -10.31
C VAL A 136 0.09 -11.10 -9.49
N PRO A 137 0.07 -11.57 -8.24
CA PRO A 137 -1.12 -11.50 -7.38
C PRO A 137 -1.40 -10.06 -6.96
N ALA A 138 -2.55 -9.78 -6.33
CA ALA A 138 -2.77 -8.49 -5.69
C ALA A 138 -1.68 -8.21 -4.64
N TYR A 139 -1.27 -6.95 -4.50
CA TYR A 139 -0.24 -6.54 -3.54
C TYR A 139 -0.43 -5.09 -3.13
N ILE A 140 0.13 -4.73 -1.98
CA ILE A 140 0.28 -3.34 -1.57
C ILE A 140 1.63 -2.83 -2.05
N ASP A 141 1.63 -1.80 -2.89
CA ASP A 141 2.85 -1.05 -3.23
C ASP A 141 3.05 0.08 -2.24
N VAL A 142 4.26 0.19 -1.69
CA VAL A 142 4.63 1.20 -0.70
C VAL A 142 5.55 2.21 -1.36
N TYR A 143 5.17 3.48 -1.25
CA TYR A 143 5.90 4.61 -1.82
C TYR A 143 6.75 5.26 -0.74
N PHE A 144 8.05 5.41 -1.03
CA PHE A 144 8.97 6.19 -0.21
C PHE A 144 9.23 7.54 -0.87
N ALA A 145 9.13 8.61 -0.09
CA ALA A 145 9.48 9.94 -0.57
C ALA A 145 11.00 10.02 -0.80
N VAL A 146 11.42 10.67 -1.89
CA VAL A 146 12.83 10.90 -2.22
C VAL A 146 13.04 12.35 -2.63
N ALA A 147 14.25 12.87 -2.41
CA ALA A 147 14.59 14.24 -2.79
C ALA A 147 14.71 14.44 -4.31
N ASP A 148 15.09 13.37 -5.03
CA ASP A 148 15.19 13.34 -6.49
C ASP A 148 14.95 11.88 -6.94
N CYS A 149 13.92 11.69 -7.76
CA CYS A 149 13.49 10.36 -8.20
C CYS A 149 14.51 9.71 -9.15
N ASP A 150 15.09 10.47 -10.09
CA ASP A 150 16.05 9.94 -11.05
C ASP A 150 17.35 9.50 -10.34
N VAL A 151 17.82 10.29 -9.38
CA VAL A 151 19.00 9.95 -8.56
C VAL A 151 18.74 8.71 -7.69
N ALA A 152 17.55 8.63 -7.07
CA ALA A 152 17.18 7.47 -6.26
C ALA A 152 17.12 6.19 -7.10
N VAL A 153 16.52 6.25 -8.30
CA VAL A 153 16.46 5.12 -9.23
C VAL A 153 17.84 4.70 -9.70
N ALA A 154 18.69 5.64 -10.13
CA ALA A 154 20.06 5.32 -10.55
C ALA A 154 20.85 4.62 -9.44
N ARG A 155 20.69 5.07 -8.19
CA ARG A 155 21.32 4.45 -7.02
C ARG A 155 20.76 3.06 -6.73
N ALA A 156 19.45 2.86 -6.80
CA ALA A 156 18.83 1.55 -6.59
C ALA A 156 19.34 0.53 -7.63
N VAL A 157 19.43 0.91 -8.90
CA VAL A 157 19.99 0.07 -9.97
C VAL A 157 21.47 -0.26 -9.73
N ALA A 158 22.28 0.73 -9.35
CA ALA A 158 23.69 0.51 -9.04
C ALA A 158 23.90 -0.49 -7.87
N LEU A 159 22.90 -0.63 -6.99
CA LEU A 159 22.90 -1.56 -5.86
C LEU A 159 22.21 -2.91 -6.19
N GLY A 160 21.86 -3.16 -7.45
CA GLY A 160 21.28 -4.43 -7.92
C GLY A 160 19.75 -4.46 -7.98
N GLY A 161 19.08 -3.32 -7.76
CA GLY A 161 17.64 -3.21 -7.97
C GLY A 161 17.27 -3.17 -9.47
N THR A 162 16.00 -3.44 -9.76
CA THR A 162 15.44 -3.40 -11.12
C THR A 162 14.36 -2.34 -11.23
N VAL A 163 14.38 -1.55 -12.32
CA VAL A 163 13.28 -0.64 -12.66
C VAL A 163 12.13 -1.43 -13.28
N ARG A 164 10.92 -1.22 -12.77
CA ARG A 164 9.68 -1.81 -13.29
C ARG A 164 8.91 -0.84 -14.15
N SER A 165 8.82 0.42 -13.73
CA SER A 165 8.20 1.50 -14.49
C SER A 165 8.77 2.85 -14.07
N GLY A 166 8.63 3.86 -14.93
CA GLY A 166 9.17 5.20 -14.71
C GLY A 166 10.70 5.27 -14.82
N PRO A 167 11.34 6.36 -14.33
CA PRO A 167 10.70 7.51 -13.68
C PRO A 167 9.80 8.32 -14.63
N ALA A 168 8.59 8.65 -14.20
CA ALA A 168 7.62 9.43 -14.96
C ALA A 168 7.03 10.56 -14.10
N ASP A 169 6.75 11.71 -14.72
CA ASP A 169 6.10 12.83 -14.03
C ASP A 169 4.59 12.57 -13.91
N SER A 170 4.00 12.94 -12.78
CA SER A 170 2.55 12.87 -12.53
C SER A 170 2.05 14.10 -11.76
N PRO A 171 0.73 14.31 -11.63
CA PRO A 171 0.19 15.40 -10.81
C PRO A 171 0.54 15.30 -9.31
N PHE A 172 0.99 14.12 -8.87
CA PHE A 172 1.33 13.83 -7.47
C PHE A 172 2.84 13.84 -7.20
N GLY A 173 3.67 13.77 -8.25
CA GLY A 173 5.12 13.74 -8.14
C GLY A 173 5.78 12.96 -9.28
N ARG A 174 7.11 12.94 -9.31
CA ARG A 174 7.88 12.08 -10.22
C ARG A 174 8.08 10.72 -9.57
N VAL A 175 7.55 9.68 -10.21
CA VAL A 175 7.40 8.35 -9.62
C VAL A 175 8.13 7.28 -10.41
N ALA A 176 8.72 6.30 -9.73
CA ALA A 176 9.23 5.07 -10.31
C ALA A 176 8.92 3.86 -9.43
N ALA A 177 8.51 2.75 -10.05
CA ALA A 177 8.36 1.46 -9.39
C ALA A 177 9.64 0.64 -9.56
N LEU A 178 10.07 0.01 -8.46
CA LEU A 178 11.33 -0.69 -8.34
C LEU A 178 11.13 -2.11 -7.79
N THR A 179 12.16 -2.93 -7.94
CA THR A 179 12.30 -4.19 -7.20
C THR A 179 13.70 -4.26 -6.62
N ASP A 180 13.81 -4.54 -5.32
CA ASP A 180 15.11 -4.72 -4.65
C ASP A 180 15.80 -6.04 -5.09
N PRO A 181 17.08 -6.25 -4.74
CA PRO A 181 17.79 -7.48 -5.12
C PRO A 181 17.23 -8.76 -4.48
N GLN A 182 16.34 -8.66 -3.48
CA GLN A 182 15.66 -9.79 -2.84
C GLN A 182 14.28 -10.08 -3.47
N GLY A 183 13.82 -9.23 -4.39
CA GLY A 183 12.55 -9.38 -5.09
C GLY A 183 11.40 -8.55 -4.51
N ALA A 184 11.61 -7.74 -3.47
CA ALA A 184 10.56 -6.90 -2.90
C ALA A 184 10.26 -5.71 -3.81
N ARG A 185 8.97 -5.51 -4.11
CA ARG A 185 8.47 -4.36 -4.87
C ARG A 185 8.22 -3.17 -3.95
N PHE A 186 8.55 -1.98 -4.43
CA PHE A 186 8.27 -0.70 -3.80
C PHE A 186 8.36 0.40 -4.84
N SER A 187 7.85 1.59 -4.51
CA SER A 187 7.96 2.77 -5.35
C SER A 187 8.72 3.89 -4.64
N VAL A 188 9.31 4.78 -5.43
CA VAL A 188 9.88 6.05 -4.96
C VAL A 188 9.17 7.21 -5.62
N ILE A 189 8.97 8.29 -4.87
CA ILE A 189 8.29 9.49 -5.35
C ILE A 189 9.00 10.76 -4.91
N ASP A 190 9.31 11.63 -5.86
CA ASP A 190 9.66 13.03 -5.61
C ASP A 190 8.39 13.87 -5.70
N VAL A 191 7.85 14.23 -4.53
CA VAL A 191 6.61 15.01 -4.39
C VAL A 191 6.80 16.50 -4.71
N THR A 192 8.03 16.96 -4.92
CA THR A 192 8.33 18.36 -5.28
C THR A 192 8.29 18.61 -6.78
N ARG A 193 8.39 17.55 -7.59
CA ARG A 193 8.32 17.60 -9.05
C ARG A 193 6.99 17.06 -9.56
N THR A 194 5.99 17.92 -9.69
CA THR A 194 4.67 17.58 -10.23
C THR A 194 4.49 18.08 -11.66
N SER A 195 3.73 17.34 -12.48
CA SER A 195 3.33 17.76 -13.82
C SER A 195 1.88 17.37 -14.11
N GLY A 196 1.13 18.23 -14.81
CA GLY A 196 -0.30 18.04 -15.06
C GLY A 196 -1.21 18.55 -13.95
N GLU A 197 -2.51 18.56 -14.21
CA GLU A 197 -3.52 18.98 -13.23
C GLU A 197 -3.84 17.85 -12.27
N ARG A 198 -4.00 18.16 -10.98
CA ARG A 198 -4.44 17.17 -10.00
C ARG A 198 -5.90 16.81 -10.28
N PRO A 199 -6.22 15.54 -10.51
CA PRO A 199 -7.59 15.15 -10.78
C PRO A 199 -8.46 15.35 -9.53
N GLY A 200 -9.73 15.68 -9.73
CA GLY A 200 -10.70 15.75 -8.65
C GLY A 200 -11.01 14.37 -8.05
N VAL A 201 -11.48 14.36 -6.81
CA VAL A 201 -11.97 13.14 -6.15
C VAL A 201 -13.47 13.29 -5.90
N THR A 202 -14.26 12.37 -6.43
CA THR A 202 -15.70 12.29 -6.17
C THR A 202 -15.94 11.29 -5.05
N VAL A 203 -16.68 11.67 -4.01
CA VAL A 203 -17.08 10.74 -2.94
C VAL A 203 -17.91 9.60 -3.54
N VAL A 204 -17.63 8.38 -3.13
CA VAL A 204 -18.40 7.20 -3.51
C VAL A 204 -18.99 6.57 -2.24
N ASP A 205 -20.29 6.24 -2.31
CA ASP A 205 -21.02 5.57 -1.24
C ASP A 205 -20.67 4.06 -1.17
#